data_AF-A0A940BDC7-F1
#
_entry.id   AF-A0A940BDC7-F1
#
_cell.length_a   1.000
_cell.length_b   1.000
_cell.length_c   1.000
_cell.angle_alpha   90.00
_cell.angle_beta   90.00
_cell.angle_gamma   90.00
#
_symmetry.space_group_name_H-M   'P 1'
#
loop_
_entity.id
_entity.type
_entity.pdbx_description
1 polymer ?
#
loop_
_entity_poly.entity_id
_entity_poly.type
_entity_poly.pdbx_seq_one_letter_code
_entity_poly.pdbx_strand_id
1 'polypeptide(L)'
;MASKKGWNPYLAGILTGLVVVGSAVVSTQLLGKSQCPDASGAFVWIAALLERLTAPEHAARQEYFQQGGALWQAMLVVGIFGGALLAAFREGSFKRESVPPMWSGRFGENAWLRGLVAFGGGFLAMFGALLAGGCLIGHGLGDVMQLSLGGLVALVLFLIAGVMTARFLYGGRDYPWR
;
A
#
# COMPACT_ATOMS: atom_id res chain seq x y z
N MET A 1 2.45 -22.55 -19.11
CA MET A 1 1.14 -22.70 -18.45
C MET A 1 1.36 -22.64 -16.94
N ALA A 2 1.21 -21.47 -16.31
CA ALA A 2 1.40 -21.33 -14.87
C ALA A 2 0.31 -22.11 -14.12
N SER A 3 0.71 -22.97 -13.19
CA SER A 3 -0.19 -23.81 -12.39
C SER A 3 -1.17 -22.94 -11.60
N LYS A 4 -2.46 -23.09 -11.88
CA LYS A 4 -3.58 -22.39 -11.23
C LYS A 4 -3.86 -22.93 -9.82
N LYS A 5 -2.85 -23.04 -8.97
CA LYS A 5 -3.06 -23.40 -7.56
C LYS A 5 -2.51 -22.26 -6.72
N GLY A 6 -3.38 -21.29 -6.45
CA GLY A 6 -3.10 -20.25 -5.46
C GLY A 6 -2.73 -20.88 -4.13
N TRP A 7 -1.90 -20.19 -3.35
CA TRP A 7 -1.53 -20.63 -2.01
C TRP A 7 -2.78 -20.84 -1.16
N ASN A 8 -2.73 -21.80 -0.23
CA ASN A 8 -3.79 -21.99 0.74
C ASN A 8 -3.98 -20.67 1.52
N PRO A 9 -5.19 -20.07 1.55
CA PRO A 9 -5.42 -18.77 2.18
C PRO A 9 -5.03 -18.74 3.65
N TYR A 10 -5.18 -19.86 4.38
CA TYR A 10 -4.74 -19.96 5.77
C TYR A 10 -3.22 -19.90 5.90
N LEU A 11 -2.49 -20.55 4.99
CA LEU A 11 -1.02 -20.51 4.98
C LEU A 11 -0.51 -19.12 4.64
N ALA A 12 -1.10 -18.48 3.63
CA ALA A 12 -0.77 -17.09 3.27
C ALA A 12 -1.07 -16.12 4.43
N GLY A 13 -2.20 -16.32 5.13
CA GLY A 13 -2.56 -15.54 6.32
C GLY A 13 -1.56 -15.70 7.46
N ILE A 14 -1.15 -16.94 7.78
CA ILE A 14 -0.16 -17.22 8.83
C ILE A 14 1.18 -16.57 8.51
N LEU A 15 1.67 -16.73 7.27
CA LEU A 15 2.93 -16.12 6.85
C LEU A 15 2.87 -14.59 6.90
N THR A 16 1.77 -14.00 6.46
CA THR A 16 1.57 -12.54 6.53
C THR A 16 1.55 -12.06 7.98
N GLY A 17 0.86 -12.77 8.87
CA GLY A 17 0.85 -12.48 10.30
C GLY A 17 2.24 -12.58 10.93
N LEU A 18 3.02 -13.62 10.59
CA LEU A 18 4.40 -13.78 11.05
C LEU A 18 5.30 -12.62 10.58
N VAL A 19 5.12 -12.15 9.34
CA VAL A 19 5.86 -10.99 8.81
C VAL A 19 5.48 -9.72 9.57
N VAL A 20 4.20 -9.49 9.87
CA VAL A 20 3.75 -8.32 10.62
C VAL A 20 4.30 -8.33 12.06
N VAL A 21 4.17 -9.46 12.76
CA VAL A 21 4.71 -9.63 14.12
C VAL A 21 6.23 -9.50 14.11
N GLY A 22 6.91 -10.16 13.17
CA GLY A 22 8.35 -10.06 13.01
C GLY A 22 8.80 -8.62 12.74
N SER A 23 8.08 -7.89 11.88
CA SER A 23 8.35 -6.48 11.61
C SER A 23 8.16 -5.63 12.86
N ALA A 24 7.10 -5.86 13.64
CA ALA A 24 6.87 -5.13 14.89
C ALA A 24 7.98 -5.40 15.91
N VAL A 25 8.38 -6.66 16.09
CA VAL A 25 9.47 -7.03 17.02
C VAL A 25 10.80 -6.40 16.59
N VAL A 26 11.16 -6.52 15.31
CA VAL A 26 12.41 -5.94 14.78
C VAL A 26 12.40 -4.41 14.89
N SER A 27 11.26 -3.76 14.60
CA SER A 27 11.11 -2.32 14.80
C SER A 27 11.29 -1.94 16.26
N THR A 28 10.75 -2.73 17.19
CA THR A 28 10.87 -2.47 18.63
C THR A 28 12.31 -2.60 19.11
N GLN A 29 13.05 -3.59 18.59
CA GLN A 29 14.47 -3.80 18.93
C GLN A 29 15.38 -2.74 18.32
N LEU A 30 15.11 -2.28 17.10
CA LEU A 30 15.95 -1.32 16.37
C LEU A 30 15.64 0.13 16.70
N LEU A 31 14.37 0.47 16.91
CA LEU A 31 13.89 1.85 17.06
C LEU A 31 13.37 2.16 18.48
N GLY A 32 13.33 1.16 19.36
CA GLY A 32 12.77 1.30 20.72
C GLY A 32 11.26 1.55 20.75
N LYS A 33 10.59 1.49 19.60
CA LYS A 33 9.14 1.72 19.44
C LYS A 33 8.53 0.64 18.55
N SER A 34 7.38 0.11 18.96
CA SER A 34 6.60 -0.83 18.16
C SER A 34 5.92 -0.09 17.02
N GLN A 35 6.53 -0.14 15.85
CA GLN A 35 5.94 0.38 14.61
C GLN A 35 5.41 -0.79 13.78
N CYS A 36 4.11 -0.76 13.48
CA CYS A 36 3.52 -1.67 12.52
C CYS A 36 3.89 -1.23 11.09
N PRO A 37 3.92 -2.17 10.12
CA PRO A 37 4.14 -1.84 8.72
C PRO A 37 3.08 -0.85 8.22
N ASP A 38 3.51 0.31 7.75
CA ASP A 38 2.65 1.27 7.09
C ASP A 38 3.38 1.82 5.85
N ALA A 39 2.76 1.68 4.68
CA ALA A 39 3.35 2.07 3.40
C ALA A 39 3.29 3.58 3.13
N SER A 40 2.37 4.31 3.78
CA SER A 40 2.25 5.77 3.63
C SER A 40 3.44 6.52 4.24
N GLY A 41 4.10 5.96 5.25
CA GLY A 41 5.31 6.54 5.84
C GLY A 41 6.48 6.67 4.85
N ALA A 42 6.55 5.82 3.82
CA ALA A 42 7.56 5.95 2.77
C ALA A 42 7.32 7.19 1.88
N PHE A 43 6.07 7.54 1.62
CA PHE A 43 5.73 8.76 0.87
C PHE A 43 6.07 10.02 1.67
N VAL A 44 5.75 10.01 2.96
CA VAL A 44 6.12 11.10 3.87
C VAL A 44 7.64 11.19 4.01
N TRP A 45 8.36 10.06 4.03
CA TRP A 45 9.83 10.06 4.01
C TRP A 45 10.41 10.72 2.75
N ILE A 46 9.84 10.46 1.57
CA ILE A 46 10.27 11.10 0.32
C ILE A 46 9.97 12.60 0.34
N ALA A 47 8.77 12.99 0.80
CA ALA A 47 8.40 14.40 0.97
C ALA A 47 9.35 15.11 1.95
N ALA A 48 9.69 14.43 3.04
CA ALA A 48 10.65 14.88 4.03
C ALA A 48 12.07 15.04 3.44
N LEU A 49 12.51 14.11 2.60
CA LEU A 49 13.80 14.25 1.90
C LEU A 49 13.80 15.45 0.94
N LEU A 50 12.71 15.67 0.22
CA LEU A 50 12.53 16.82 -0.66
C LEU A 50 12.53 18.14 0.13
N GLU A 51 11.82 18.20 1.26
CA GLU A 51 11.81 19.37 2.14
C GLU A 51 13.19 19.70 2.72
N ARG A 52 14.03 18.70 3.00
CA ARG A 52 15.42 18.94 3.42
C ARG A 52 16.27 19.61 2.33
N LEU A 53 15.98 19.33 1.06
CA LEU A 53 16.70 19.94 -0.07
C LEU A 53 16.24 21.37 -0.36
N THR A 54 14.97 21.68 -0.11
CA THR A 54 14.40 23.01 -0.41
C THR A 54 14.35 23.96 0.78
N ALA A 55 14.17 23.46 2.01
CA ALA A 55 13.97 24.25 3.23
C ALA A 55 14.50 23.53 4.50
N PRO A 56 15.83 23.46 4.69
CA PRO A 56 16.45 22.73 5.80
C PRO A 56 16.06 23.24 7.20
N GLU A 57 15.77 24.54 7.32
CA GLU A 57 15.29 25.23 8.53
C GLU A 57 13.88 24.81 8.98
N HIS A 58 13.03 24.33 8.06
CA HIS A 58 11.67 23.88 8.36
C HIS A 58 11.65 22.38 8.68
N ALA A 59 12.45 21.60 7.94
CA ALA A 59 12.63 20.16 8.16
C ALA A 59 13.21 19.83 9.55
N ALA A 60 14.06 20.70 10.12
CA ALA A 60 14.66 20.50 11.44
C ALA A 60 13.71 20.75 12.63
N ARG A 61 12.61 21.49 12.43
CA ARG A 61 11.61 21.81 13.47
C ARG A 61 10.48 20.80 13.56
N GLN A 62 10.33 19.95 12.57
CA GLN A 62 9.28 18.94 12.52
C GLN A 62 9.65 17.72 13.38
N GLU A 63 8.86 17.46 14.42
CA GLU A 63 9.00 16.30 15.32
C GLU A 63 9.06 14.96 14.56
N TYR A 64 8.42 14.88 13.39
CA TYR A 64 8.39 13.71 12.53
C TYR A 64 9.78 13.33 11.95
N PHE A 65 10.65 14.30 11.68
CA PHE A 65 12.01 14.03 11.15
C PHE A 65 12.97 13.45 12.20
N GLN A 66 12.72 13.71 13.47
CA GLN A 66 13.56 13.23 14.58
C GLN A 66 13.24 11.77 14.95
N GLN A 67 12.08 11.25 14.55
CA GLN A 67 11.58 9.97 15.04
C GLN A 67 12.08 8.73 14.29
N GLY A 68 12.88 8.85 13.22
CA GLY A 68 13.57 7.74 12.56
C GLY A 68 12.70 6.66 11.89
N GLY A 69 11.40 6.56 12.20
CA GLY A 69 10.49 5.52 11.70
C GLY A 69 10.22 5.56 10.20
N ALA A 70 10.33 6.75 9.60
CA ALA A 70 10.08 6.96 8.19
C ALA A 70 11.10 6.19 7.29
N LEU A 71 12.35 6.03 7.74
CA LEU A 71 13.37 5.25 7.02
C LEU A 71 13.08 3.75 7.06
N TRP A 72 12.60 3.25 8.21
CA TRP A 72 12.19 1.86 8.36
C TRP A 72 11.00 1.51 7.47
N GLN A 73 10.00 2.40 7.42
CA GLN A 73 8.85 2.26 6.53
C GLN A 73 9.26 2.30 5.04
N ALA A 74 10.23 3.15 4.68
CA ALA A 74 10.79 3.17 3.33
C ALA A 74 11.51 1.85 2.97
N MET A 75 12.33 1.31 3.89
CA MET A 75 12.98 0.01 3.72
C MET A 75 11.96 -1.13 3.55
N LEU A 76 10.85 -1.11 4.29
CA LEU A 76 9.76 -2.08 4.13
C LEU A 76 9.10 -1.98 2.74
N VAL A 77 8.82 -0.78 2.23
CA VAL A 77 8.25 -0.61 0.88
C VAL A 77 9.21 -1.14 -0.20
N VAL A 78 10.52 -0.87 -0.06
CA VAL A 78 11.54 -1.44 -0.96
C VAL A 78 11.57 -2.97 -0.86
N GLY A 79 11.45 -3.52 0.35
CA GLY A 79 11.35 -4.96 0.59
C GLY A 79 10.11 -5.60 -0.05
N ILE A 80 8.95 -4.95 0.06
CA ILE A 80 7.71 -5.40 -0.59
C ILE A 80 7.88 -5.41 -2.12
N PHE A 81 8.45 -4.35 -2.69
CA PHE A 81 8.72 -4.28 -4.13
C PHE A 81 9.66 -5.38 -4.59
N GLY A 82 10.79 -5.57 -3.90
CA GLY A 82 11.76 -6.63 -4.21
C GLY A 82 11.17 -8.04 -4.04
N GLY A 83 10.42 -8.28 -2.96
CA GLY A 83 9.78 -9.56 -2.68
C GLY A 83 8.72 -9.91 -3.72
N ALA A 84 7.86 -8.95 -4.10
CA ALA A 84 6.86 -9.14 -5.15
C ALA A 84 7.51 -9.43 -6.51
N LEU A 85 8.61 -8.74 -6.83
CA LEU A 85 9.33 -8.96 -8.08
C LEU A 85 10.00 -10.35 -8.14
N LEU A 86 10.65 -10.78 -7.05
CA LEU A 86 11.23 -12.13 -6.94
C LEU A 86 10.17 -13.22 -7.03
N ALA A 87 9.00 -13.02 -6.41
CA ALA A 87 7.87 -13.94 -6.50
C ALA A 87 7.37 -14.04 -7.95
N ALA A 88 7.18 -12.89 -8.62
CA ALA A 88 6.74 -12.84 -10.01
C ALA A 88 7.71 -13.55 -10.98
N PHE A 89 9.02 -13.40 -10.75
CA PHE A 89 10.02 -14.12 -11.54
C PHE A 89 10.03 -15.63 -11.27
N ARG A 90 9.90 -16.05 -10.01
CA ARG A 90 9.86 -17.48 -9.65
C ARG A 90 8.62 -18.19 -10.19
N GLU A 91 7.48 -17.52 -10.17
CA GLU A 91 6.22 -18.07 -10.69
C GLU A 91 6.09 -17.93 -12.22
N GLY A 92 7.01 -17.20 -12.87
CA GLY A 92 6.92 -16.89 -14.30
C GLY A 92 5.67 -16.08 -14.65
N SER A 93 5.08 -15.37 -13.68
CA SER A 93 3.84 -14.60 -13.81
C SER A 93 4.10 -13.13 -14.18
N PHE A 94 5.37 -12.73 -14.35
CA PHE A 94 5.73 -11.39 -14.78
C PHE A 94 5.18 -11.08 -16.18
N LYS A 95 4.13 -10.26 -16.23
CA LYS A 95 3.50 -9.78 -17.47
C LYS A 95 3.59 -8.25 -17.50
N ARG A 96 4.22 -7.71 -18.54
CA ARG A 96 4.25 -6.26 -18.77
C ARG A 96 2.93 -5.85 -19.43
N GLU A 97 2.02 -5.29 -18.64
CA GLU A 97 0.70 -4.87 -19.11
C GLU A 97 0.51 -3.36 -18.88
N SER A 98 0.48 -2.60 -19.97
CA SER A 98 0.32 -1.13 -19.93
C SER A 98 -1.14 -0.73 -19.68
N VAL A 99 -2.09 -1.50 -20.18
CA VAL A 99 -3.53 -1.30 -20.02
C VAL A 99 -4.18 -2.64 -19.66
N PRO A 100 -4.77 -2.77 -18.46
CA PRO A 100 -5.50 -3.98 -18.09
C PRO A 100 -6.72 -4.22 -18.99
N PRO A 101 -7.08 -5.48 -19.29
CA PRO A 101 -8.24 -5.84 -20.11
C PRO A 101 -9.56 -5.22 -19.62
N MET A 102 -9.69 -5.05 -18.30
CA MET A 102 -10.85 -4.40 -17.70
C MET A 102 -10.95 -2.91 -18.03
N TRP A 103 -9.79 -2.22 -18.09
CA TRP A 103 -9.73 -0.83 -18.48
C TRP A 103 -10.01 -0.67 -19.97
N SER A 104 -9.41 -1.52 -20.81
CA SER A 104 -9.63 -1.47 -22.26
C SER A 104 -11.09 -1.72 -22.63
N GLY A 105 -11.75 -2.67 -21.98
CA GLY A 105 -13.18 -2.94 -22.18
C GLY A 105 -14.13 -1.80 -21.78
N ARG A 106 -13.69 -0.85 -20.93
CA ARG A 106 -14.53 0.23 -20.41
C ARG A 106 -14.21 1.61 -20.96
N PHE A 107 -12.92 1.92 -21.11
CA PHE A 107 -12.37 3.23 -21.43
C PHE A 107 -11.42 3.21 -22.64
N GLY A 108 -11.20 2.05 -23.26
CA GLY A 108 -10.33 1.86 -24.44
C GLY A 108 -8.86 1.61 -24.09
N GLU A 109 -8.05 1.37 -25.12
CA GLU A 109 -6.63 0.98 -25.01
C GLU A 109 -5.66 2.17 -24.79
N ASN A 110 -6.18 3.36 -24.50
CA ASN A 110 -5.35 4.54 -24.33
C ASN A 110 -4.57 4.51 -23.00
N ALA A 111 -3.29 4.15 -23.08
CA ALA A 111 -2.38 4.07 -21.94
C ALA A 111 -2.17 5.41 -21.22
N TRP A 112 -2.24 6.54 -21.95
CA TRP A 112 -2.04 7.86 -21.36
C TRP A 112 -3.21 8.24 -20.45
N LEU A 113 -4.44 8.02 -20.93
CA LEU A 113 -5.65 8.30 -20.17
C LEU A 113 -5.73 7.43 -18.91
N ARG A 114 -5.32 6.15 -19.02
CA ARG A 114 -5.17 5.28 -17.84
C ARG A 114 -4.14 5.82 -16.85
N GLY A 115 -2.98 6.24 -17.35
CA GLY A 115 -1.90 6.79 -16.52
C GLY A 115 -2.37 7.99 -15.71
N LEU A 116 -3.06 8.93 -16.36
CA LEU A 116 -3.61 10.12 -15.69
C LEU A 116 -4.66 9.77 -14.63
N VAL A 117 -5.60 8.88 -14.95
CA VAL A 117 -6.63 8.47 -13.98
C VAL A 117 -6.03 7.67 -12.82
N ALA A 118 -5.07 6.78 -13.08
CA ALA A 118 -4.36 6.04 -12.04
C ALA A 118 -3.55 6.97 -11.13
N PHE A 119 -2.89 7.98 -11.71
CA PHE A 119 -2.16 8.99 -10.95
C PHE A 119 -3.11 9.84 -10.09
N GLY A 120 -4.21 10.35 -10.67
CA GLY A 120 -5.21 11.13 -9.94
C GLY A 120 -5.89 10.33 -8.83
N GLY A 121 -6.23 9.07 -9.10
CA GLY A 121 -6.75 8.14 -8.09
C GLY A 121 -5.75 7.83 -6.99
N GLY A 122 -4.47 7.65 -7.33
CA GLY A 122 -3.38 7.47 -6.37
C GLY A 122 -3.19 8.68 -5.47
N PHE A 123 -3.24 9.89 -6.04
CA PHE A 123 -3.19 11.14 -5.27
C PHE A 123 -4.36 11.23 -4.28
N LEU A 124 -5.59 10.96 -4.74
CA LEU A 124 -6.78 10.99 -3.87
C LEU A 124 -6.71 9.93 -2.76
N ALA A 125 -6.22 8.72 -3.07
CA ALA A 125 -6.02 7.66 -2.10
C ALA A 125 -4.95 8.01 -1.05
N MET A 126 -3.83 8.60 -1.48
CA MET A 126 -2.79 9.11 -0.57
C MET A 126 -3.30 10.24 0.31
N PHE A 127 -4.02 11.21 -0.26
CA PHE A 127 -4.63 12.30 0.48
C PHE A 127 -5.61 11.76 1.55
N GLY A 128 -6.45 10.79 1.19
CA GLY A 128 -7.34 10.12 2.14
C GLY A 128 -6.59 9.37 3.25
N ALA A 129 -5.50 8.66 2.91
CA ALA A 129 -4.67 7.97 3.89
C ALA A 129 -4.01 8.95 4.89
N LEU A 130 -3.55 10.11 4.41
CA LEU A 130 -2.99 11.16 5.27
C LEU A 130 -4.05 11.74 6.22
N LEU A 131 -5.26 12.01 5.73
CA LEU A 131 -6.37 12.50 6.56
C LEU A 131 -6.82 11.47 7.61
N ALA A 132 -6.77 10.18 7.27
CA ALA A 132 -7.07 9.10 8.21
C ALA A 132 -5.92 8.79 9.17
N GLY A 133 -4.75 9.43 9.02
CA GLY A 133 -3.56 9.19 9.84
C GLY A 133 -2.88 7.84 9.57
N GLY A 134 -3.18 7.16 8.45
CA GLY A 134 -2.58 5.89 8.08
C GLY A 134 -3.20 5.27 6.83
N CYS A 135 -2.52 4.29 6.25
CA CYS A 135 -3.03 3.56 5.08
C CYS A 135 -3.78 2.28 5.47
N LEU A 136 -4.37 1.60 4.48
CA LEU A 136 -5.06 0.32 4.70
C LEU A 136 -4.16 -0.76 5.31
N ILE A 137 -2.84 -0.72 5.09
CA ILE A 137 -1.90 -1.66 5.69
C ILE A 137 -1.73 -1.34 7.19
N GLY A 138 -1.58 -0.06 7.55
CA GLY A 138 -1.46 0.36 8.95
C GLY A 138 -2.75 0.13 9.75
N HIS A 139 -3.87 0.68 9.28
CA HIS A 139 -5.18 0.53 9.93
C HIS A 139 -5.75 -0.89 9.83
N GLY A 140 -5.45 -1.62 8.74
CA GLY A 140 -6.02 -2.95 8.49
C GLY A 140 -5.23 -4.08 9.10
N LEU A 141 -3.88 -4.04 9.08
CA LEU A 141 -3.05 -5.09 9.69
C LEU A 141 -2.56 -4.70 11.09
N GLY A 142 -2.16 -3.45 11.31
CA GLY A 142 -1.65 -3.00 12.61
C GLY A 142 -2.76 -2.83 13.65
N ASP A 143 -3.72 -1.96 13.38
CA ASP A 143 -4.72 -1.56 14.35
C ASP A 143 -5.74 -2.66 14.67
N VAL A 144 -6.04 -3.53 13.70
CA VAL A 144 -6.90 -4.71 13.92
C VAL A 144 -6.24 -5.71 14.86
N MET A 145 -4.92 -5.89 14.78
CA MET A 145 -4.20 -6.76 15.73
C MET A 145 -4.23 -6.21 17.16
N GLN A 146 -4.30 -4.88 17.30
CA GLN A 146 -4.43 -4.20 18.59
C GLN A 146 -5.88 -4.04 19.05
N LEU A 147 -6.84 -4.54 18.27
CA LEU A 147 -8.28 -4.38 18.49
C LEU A 147 -8.71 -2.90 18.64
N SER A 148 -8.01 -1.99 17.95
CA SER A 148 -8.31 -0.56 18.00
C SER A 148 -9.64 -0.27 17.29
N LEU A 149 -10.54 0.41 18.01
CA LEU A 149 -11.85 0.80 17.48
C LEU A 149 -11.71 1.72 16.25
N GLY A 150 -10.69 2.58 16.26
CA GLY A 150 -10.38 3.49 15.15
C GLY A 150 -10.02 2.74 13.87
N GLY A 151 -9.12 1.76 13.96
CA GLY A 151 -8.70 0.97 12.80
C GLY A 151 -9.81 0.09 12.24
N LEU A 152 -10.66 -0.48 13.09
CA LEU A 152 -11.83 -1.25 12.66
C LEU A 152 -12.83 -0.38 11.87
N VAL A 153 -13.12 0.83 12.38
CA VAL A 153 -14.00 1.77 11.68
C VAL A 153 -13.37 2.23 10.36
N ALA A 154 -12.09 2.58 10.37
CA ALA A 154 -11.36 2.98 9.18
C ALA A 154 -11.37 1.88 8.10
N LEU A 155 -11.14 0.62 8.49
CA LEU A 155 -11.16 -0.53 7.59
C LEU A 155 -12.52 -0.71 6.92
N VAL A 156 -13.61 -0.62 7.69
CA VAL A 156 -14.98 -0.73 7.15
C VAL A 156 -15.26 0.41 6.17
N LEU A 157 -14.89 1.64 6.51
CA LEU A 157 -15.09 2.80 5.64
C LEU A 157 -14.27 2.69 4.35
N PHE A 158 -13.01 2.25 4.42
CA PHE A 158 -12.19 2.02 3.23
C PHE A 158 -12.78 0.94 2.32
N LEU A 159 -13.31 -0.14 2.90
CA LEU A 159 -13.95 -1.21 2.14
C LEU A 159 -15.22 -0.71 1.45
N ILE A 160 -16.09 0.02 2.15
CA ILE A 160 -17.31 0.60 1.59
C ILE A 160 -16.97 1.57 0.46
N ALA A 161 -16.07 2.52 0.71
CA ALA A 161 -15.64 3.50 -0.30
C ALA A 161 -15.02 2.81 -1.52
N GLY A 162 -14.20 1.78 -1.32
CA GLY A 162 -13.60 0.99 -2.40
C GLY A 162 -14.65 0.27 -3.24
N VAL A 163 -15.62 -0.41 -2.61
CA VAL A 163 -16.71 -1.10 -3.31
C VAL A 163 -17.61 -0.11 -4.06
N MET A 164 -17.93 1.04 -3.47
CA MET A 164 -18.71 2.09 -4.12
C MET A 164 -17.97 2.65 -5.33
N THR A 165 -16.68 2.95 -5.21
CA THR A 165 -15.85 3.47 -6.30
C THR A 165 -15.72 2.44 -7.43
N ALA A 166 -15.50 1.17 -7.09
CA ALA A 166 -15.45 0.09 -8.08
C ALA A 166 -16.77 -0.08 -8.83
N ARG A 167 -17.91 -0.02 -8.12
CA ARG A 167 -19.25 -0.02 -8.74
C ARG A 167 -19.49 1.21 -9.60
N PHE A 168 -19.01 2.38 -9.18
CA PHE A 168 -19.18 3.60 -9.95
C PHE A 168 -18.37 3.58 -11.26
N LEU A 169 -17.11 3.14 -11.23
CA LEU A 169 -16.27 3.07 -12.43
C LEU A 169 -16.64 1.92 -13.36
N TYR A 170 -16.87 0.73 -12.80
CA TYR A 170 -16.99 -0.51 -13.56
C TYR A 170 -18.39 -1.16 -13.51
N GLY A 171 -19.36 -0.58 -12.79
CA GLY A 171 -20.68 -1.16 -12.65
C GLY A 171 -21.40 -1.41 -13.98
N GLY A 172 -22.16 -2.51 -14.04
CA GLY A 172 -23.13 -2.78 -15.10
C GLY A 172 -22.62 -3.56 -16.32
N ARG A 173 -21.40 -4.09 -16.31
CA ARG A 173 -20.87 -4.95 -17.39
C ARG A 173 -19.93 -6.03 -16.88
N ASP A 174 -19.95 -7.18 -17.54
CA ASP A 174 -18.96 -8.23 -17.35
C ASP A 174 -17.72 -7.91 -18.17
N TYR A 175 -16.55 -7.85 -17.51
CA TYR A 175 -15.28 -7.63 -18.18
C TYR A 175 -14.52 -8.95 -18.27
N PRO A 176 -13.84 -9.22 -19.39
CA PRO A 176 -12.97 -10.39 -19.50
C PRO A 176 -11.80 -10.25 -18.51
N TRP A 177 -11.78 -11.09 -17.48
CA TRP A 177 -10.70 -11.15 -16.49
C TRP A 177 -9.55 -12.06 -16.97
N ARG A 178 -8.84 -11.70 -18.07
CA ARG A 178 -7.64 -12.43 -18.56
C ARG A 178 -6.69 -11.57 -19.39
#